data_AF-D0NLA5-F1
#
_entry.id   AF-D0NLA5-F1
#
_cell.length_a   1.000
_cell.length_b   1.000
_cell.length_c   1.000
_cell.angle_alpha   90.00
_cell.angle_beta   90.00
_cell.angle_gamma   90.00
#
_symmetry.space_group_name_H-M   'P 1'
#
loop_
_entity.id
_entity.type
_entity.pdbx_description
1 polymer ?
#
loop_
_entity_poly.entity_id
_entity_poly.type
_entity_poly.pdbx_seq_one_letter_code
_entity_poly.pdbx_strand_id
1 'polypeptide(L)'
;MPSRTTNWQPASYRLSCPIHDTNPHTSVIVQGPTKSLAEELRNETVKTISRLRNGLRSGYVLPGNGGFWCACAAAVEQEATALVRQELLSLATTRLIDPLTQLGVILLENAAASDDEDDSFFSRLARVRTVQNRFTRSVLDVGASKFYSRYFDFRSAEYAVLTPKTTEPECEDGRLSHVDEYESMTSAIRKSFRVIQLLLSIDKHHVN
;
A
#
# COMPACT_ATOMS: atom_id res chain seq x y z
N MET A 1 40.58 -9.41 39.07
CA MET A 1 39.23 -9.24 38.50
C MET A 1 39.24 -9.77 37.08
N PRO A 2 38.53 -10.87 36.75
CA PRO A 2 38.52 -11.39 35.38
C PRO A 2 37.49 -10.63 34.55
N SER A 3 37.93 -10.14 33.40
CA SER A 3 37.13 -9.52 32.34
C SER A 3 36.14 -10.53 31.76
N ARG A 4 34.84 -10.29 31.96
CA ARG A 4 33.76 -10.98 31.26
C ARG A 4 33.74 -10.52 29.80
N THR A 5 34.42 -11.23 28.92
CA THR A 5 34.14 -11.19 27.48
C THR A 5 32.87 -11.99 27.21
N THR A 6 31.75 -11.30 27.04
CA THR A 6 30.51 -11.89 26.52
C THR A 6 30.76 -12.33 25.08
N ASN A 7 30.86 -13.64 24.86
CA ASN A 7 30.85 -14.25 23.53
C ASN A 7 29.49 -13.98 22.87
N TRP A 8 29.44 -12.94 22.04
CA TRP A 8 28.33 -12.72 21.11
C TRP A 8 28.43 -13.74 19.98
N GLN A 9 27.64 -14.81 20.07
CA GLN A 9 27.39 -15.67 18.92
C GLN A 9 26.19 -15.09 18.15
N PRO A 10 26.35 -14.68 16.88
CA PRO A 10 25.22 -14.25 16.07
C PRO A 10 24.24 -15.41 15.88
N ALA A 11 22.97 -15.17 16.19
CA ALA A 11 21.91 -16.12 15.91
C ALA A 11 21.73 -16.21 14.38
N SER A 12 22.02 -17.37 13.80
CA SER A 12 21.84 -17.64 12.37
C SER A 12 20.66 -18.58 12.18
N TYR A 13 19.72 -18.19 11.33
CA TYR A 13 18.56 -19.00 10.98
C TYR A 13 18.58 -19.31 9.49
N ARG A 14 18.51 -20.60 9.15
CA ARG A 14 18.44 -21.07 7.76
C ARG A 14 16.98 -21.22 7.35
N LEU A 15 16.58 -20.55 6.28
CA LEU A 15 15.29 -20.76 5.63
C LEU A 15 15.48 -21.78 4.51
N SER A 16 14.83 -22.93 4.61
CA SER A 16 14.83 -23.97 3.58
C SER A 16 13.40 -24.23 3.10
N CYS A 17 13.15 -24.08 1.80
CA CYS A 17 11.95 -24.58 1.14
C CYS A 17 12.22 -25.99 0.61
N PRO A 18 11.37 -27.01 0.86
CA PRO A 18 11.51 -28.29 0.21
C PRO A 18 10.82 -28.27 -1.16
N ILE A 19 11.45 -28.87 -2.18
CA ILE A 19 10.90 -29.77 -3.22
C ILE A 19 11.96 -29.96 -4.34
N HIS A 20 11.97 -31.19 -4.86
CA HIS A 20 12.91 -31.83 -5.79
C HIS A 20 13.12 -31.17 -7.17
N ASP A 21 14.30 -31.51 -7.70
CA ASP A 21 14.85 -31.44 -9.06
C ASP A 21 15.31 -30.06 -9.61
N THR A 22 16.63 -29.85 -9.48
CA THR A 22 17.47 -28.84 -10.15
C THR A 22 17.03 -27.37 -10.05
N ASN A 23 16.54 -26.93 -8.89
CA ASN A 23 16.53 -25.51 -8.54
C ASN A 23 17.80 -25.16 -7.76
N PRO A 24 18.58 -24.12 -8.12
CA PRO A 24 19.66 -23.65 -7.26
C PRO A 24 19.04 -23.21 -5.93
N HIS A 25 19.24 -24.02 -4.89
CA HIS A 25 18.80 -23.70 -3.54
C HIS A 25 19.65 -22.56 -2.98
N THR A 26 19.18 -21.34 -3.14
CA THR A 26 19.79 -20.16 -2.53
C THR A 26 19.34 -20.04 -1.08
N SER A 27 20.31 -19.99 -0.15
CA SER A 27 20.05 -19.71 1.26
C SER A 27 20.36 -18.24 1.55
N VAL A 28 19.47 -17.57 2.29
CA VAL A 28 19.72 -16.21 2.82
C VAL A 28 20.09 -16.33 4.30
N ILE A 29 21.28 -15.85 4.66
CA ILE A 29 21.74 -15.81 6.06
C ILE A 29 21.36 -14.43 6.62
N VAL A 30 20.46 -14.41 7.60
CA VAL A 30 20.07 -13.18 8.30
C VAL A 30 20.82 -13.12 9.63
N GLN A 31 21.49 -12.00 9.88
CA GLN A 31 22.25 -11.75 11.11
C GLN A 31 21.75 -10.46 11.76
N GLY A 32 21.65 -10.46 13.09
CA GLY A 32 21.30 -9.29 13.88
C GLY A 32 22.09 -9.28 15.20
N PRO A 33 22.32 -8.10 15.78
CA PRO A 33 23.05 -7.96 17.05
C PRO A 33 22.30 -8.58 18.23
N THR A 34 20.98 -8.79 18.14
CA THR A 34 20.19 -9.49 19.16
C THR A 34 19.32 -10.57 18.51
N LYS A 35 18.90 -11.57 19.30
CA LYS A 35 17.98 -12.62 18.82
C LYS A 35 16.66 -12.04 18.31
N SER A 36 16.09 -11.06 19.02
CA SER A 36 14.85 -10.39 18.61
C SER A 36 14.98 -9.71 17.25
N LEU A 37 16.06 -8.95 17.05
CA LEU A 37 16.27 -8.25 15.79
C LEU A 37 16.58 -9.22 14.63
N ALA A 38 17.31 -10.31 14.90
CA ALA A 38 17.54 -11.35 13.90
C ALA A 38 16.23 -12.05 13.47
N GLU A 39 15.30 -12.28 14.41
CA GLU A 39 13.98 -12.85 14.12
C GLU A 39 13.08 -11.88 13.34
N GLU A 40 13.08 -10.60 13.71
CA GLU A 40 12.36 -9.55 12.98
C GLU A 40 12.86 -9.43 11.54
N LEU A 41 14.18 -9.31 11.34
CA LEU A 41 14.80 -9.26 10.02
C LEU A 41 14.51 -10.52 9.18
N ARG A 42 14.51 -11.70 9.82
CA ARG A 42 14.15 -12.96 9.13
C ARG A 42 12.71 -12.90 8.66
N ASN A 43 11.79 -12.44 9.48
CA ASN A 43 10.38 -12.33 9.13
C ASN A 43 10.16 -11.30 8.00
N GLU A 44 10.82 -10.15 8.04
CA GLU A 44 10.77 -9.15 6.96
C GLU A 44 11.39 -9.65 5.65
N THR A 45 12.46 -10.45 5.73
CA THR A 45 13.08 -11.10 4.57
C THR A 45 12.09 -12.08 3.93
N VAL A 46 11.43 -12.93 4.72
CA VAL A 46 10.41 -13.88 4.23
C VAL A 46 9.23 -13.13 3.61
N LYS A 47 8.76 -12.05 4.23
CA LYS A 47 7.68 -11.21 3.68
C LYS A 47 8.08 -10.61 2.34
N THR A 48 9.27 -10.03 2.24
CA THR A 48 9.77 -9.42 1.00
C THR A 48 9.91 -10.44 -0.13
N ILE A 49 10.51 -11.60 0.14
CA ILE A 49 10.61 -12.70 -0.84
C ILE A 49 9.22 -13.15 -1.31
N SER A 50 8.28 -13.29 -0.37
CA SER A 50 6.90 -13.68 -0.70
C SER A 50 6.20 -12.65 -1.56
N ARG A 51 6.35 -11.35 -1.27
CA ARG A 51 5.82 -10.24 -2.08
C ARG A 51 6.42 -10.23 -3.49
N LEU A 52 7.74 -10.40 -3.60
CA LEU A 52 8.42 -10.49 -4.90
C LEU A 52 7.89 -11.68 -5.71
N ARG A 53 7.77 -12.85 -5.09
CA ARG A 53 7.21 -14.04 -5.74
C ARG A 53 5.78 -13.79 -6.22
N ASN A 54 4.94 -13.17 -5.41
CA ASN A 54 3.54 -12.89 -5.76
C ASN A 54 3.44 -11.84 -6.88
N GLY A 55 4.28 -10.79 -6.84
CA GLY A 55 4.38 -9.81 -7.93
C GLY A 55 4.80 -10.45 -9.25
N LEU A 56 5.81 -11.33 -9.23
CA LEU A 56 6.25 -12.06 -10.42
C LEU A 56 5.19 -13.04 -10.95
N ARG A 57 4.40 -13.66 -10.07
CA ARG A 57 3.34 -14.61 -10.47
C ARG A 57 2.10 -13.93 -11.02
N SER A 58 1.67 -12.86 -10.38
CA SER A 58 0.47 -12.12 -10.78
C SER A 58 0.72 -11.25 -12.02
N GLY A 59 1.94 -10.74 -12.19
CA GLY A 59 2.27 -9.77 -13.24
C GLY A 59 1.68 -8.38 -12.99
N TYR A 60 1.07 -8.15 -11.83
CA TYR A 60 0.43 -6.89 -11.48
C TYR A 60 1.10 -6.26 -10.25
N VAL A 61 1.27 -4.95 -10.31
CA VAL A 61 1.69 -4.12 -9.18
C VAL A 61 0.73 -2.94 -9.06
N LEU A 62 0.60 -2.42 -7.84
CA LEU A 62 -0.22 -1.27 -7.55
C LEU A 62 0.64 -0.04 -7.26
N PRO A 63 0.13 1.16 -7.49
CA PRO A 63 0.81 2.39 -7.13
C PRO A 63 0.97 2.47 -5.60
N GLY A 64 2.21 2.48 -5.13
CA GLY A 64 2.52 2.60 -3.71
C GLY A 64 2.34 4.01 -3.18
N ASN A 65 2.87 4.28 -1.97
CA ASN A 65 2.70 5.55 -1.27
C ASN A 65 1.23 6.01 -1.22
N GLY A 66 0.30 5.07 -1.10
CA GLY A 66 -1.14 5.28 -1.09
C GLY A 66 -1.76 6.00 -2.29
N GLY A 67 -1.04 6.11 -3.40
CA GLY A 67 -1.63 6.51 -4.69
C GLY A 67 -2.79 5.59 -5.09
N PHE A 68 -2.66 4.28 -4.85
CA PHE A 68 -3.75 3.31 -5.02
C PHE A 68 -4.99 3.67 -4.20
N TRP A 69 -4.84 4.03 -2.93
CA TRP A 69 -5.97 4.32 -2.05
C TRP A 69 -6.71 5.59 -2.46
N CYS A 70 -6.00 6.61 -2.92
CA CYS A 70 -6.61 7.81 -3.49
C CYS A 70 -7.39 7.50 -4.77
N ALA A 71 -6.82 6.67 -5.65
CA ALA A 71 -7.51 6.21 -6.85
C ALA A 71 -8.79 5.44 -6.49
N CYS A 72 -8.74 4.56 -5.49
CA CYS A 72 -9.92 3.85 -4.99
C CYS A 72 -10.99 4.81 -4.46
N ALA A 73 -10.61 5.80 -3.63
CA ALA A 73 -11.57 6.76 -3.09
C ALA A 73 -12.29 7.54 -4.21
N ALA A 74 -11.54 8.00 -5.22
CA ALA A 74 -12.09 8.70 -6.38
C ALA A 74 -12.98 7.79 -7.24
N ALA A 75 -12.58 6.53 -7.45
CA ALA A 75 -13.38 5.56 -8.21
C ALA A 75 -14.69 5.21 -7.48
N VAL A 76 -14.66 5.06 -6.15
CA VAL A 76 -15.85 4.83 -5.32
C VAL A 76 -16.82 6.01 -5.39
N GLU A 77 -16.31 7.24 -5.42
CA GLU A 77 -17.15 8.44 -5.57
C GLU A 77 -17.86 8.50 -6.94
N GLN A 78 -17.15 8.14 -8.02
CA GLN A 78 -17.75 8.01 -9.35
C GLN A 78 -18.80 6.91 -9.40
N GLU A 79 -18.52 5.75 -8.82
CA GLU A 79 -19.46 4.63 -8.75
C GLU A 79 -20.71 5.00 -7.94
N ALA A 80 -20.55 5.65 -6.79
CA ALA A 80 -21.67 6.11 -5.98
C ALA A 80 -22.58 7.08 -6.74
N THR A 81 -22.00 7.93 -7.60
CA THR A 81 -22.74 8.85 -8.47
C THR A 81 -23.46 8.10 -9.59
N ALA A 82 -22.83 7.09 -10.20
CA ALA A 82 -23.46 6.25 -11.21
C ALA A 82 -24.65 5.45 -10.64
N LEU A 83 -24.57 5.08 -9.37
CA LEU A 83 -25.61 4.37 -8.63
C LEU A 83 -26.74 5.25 -8.10
N VAL A 84 -26.84 6.54 -8.49
CA VAL A 84 -27.83 7.49 -7.94
C VAL A 84 -29.29 6.99 -8.05
N ARG A 85 -29.61 6.15 -9.05
CA ARG A 85 -30.94 5.54 -9.21
C ARG A 85 -31.24 4.43 -8.19
N GLN A 86 -30.24 3.99 -7.43
CA GLN A 86 -30.33 3.00 -6.36
C GLN A 86 -29.92 3.67 -5.04
N GLU A 87 -30.78 4.57 -4.54
CA GLU A 87 -30.46 5.52 -3.47
C GLU A 87 -29.75 4.90 -2.25
N LEU A 88 -30.23 3.75 -1.75
CA LEU A 88 -29.61 3.07 -0.60
C LEU A 88 -28.21 2.52 -0.92
N LEU A 89 -28.01 1.98 -2.12
CA LEU A 89 -26.72 1.46 -2.55
C LEU A 89 -25.74 2.61 -2.84
N SER A 90 -26.21 3.70 -3.45
CA SER A 90 -25.43 4.93 -3.61
C SER A 90 -24.99 5.47 -2.25
N LEU A 91 -25.91 5.60 -1.29
CA LEU A 91 -25.59 6.03 0.07
C LEU A 91 -24.55 5.14 0.74
N ALA A 92 -24.73 3.82 0.70
CA ALA A 92 -23.78 2.87 1.29
C ALA A 92 -22.39 2.97 0.63
N THR A 93 -22.36 3.17 -0.70
CA THR A 93 -21.11 3.32 -1.47
C THR A 93 -20.41 4.63 -1.13
N THR A 94 -21.14 5.74 -1.02
CA THR A 94 -20.59 7.05 -0.62
C THR A 94 -19.92 6.99 0.76
N ARG A 95 -20.47 6.19 1.69
CA ARG A 95 -19.87 6.02 3.03
C ARG A 95 -18.51 5.33 3.03
N LEU A 96 -18.10 4.68 1.93
CA LEU A 96 -16.77 4.10 1.79
C LEU A 96 -15.68 5.13 1.45
N ILE A 97 -16.06 6.33 1.00
CA ILE A 97 -15.11 7.39 0.61
C ILE A 97 -14.35 7.92 1.84
N ASP A 98 -15.05 8.11 2.96
CA ASP A 98 -14.50 8.65 4.20
C ASP A 98 -13.33 7.80 4.76
N PRO A 99 -13.49 6.47 4.98
CA PRO A 99 -12.38 5.65 5.49
C PRO A 99 -11.21 5.55 4.51
N LEU A 100 -11.45 5.54 3.20
CA LEU A 100 -10.39 5.54 2.19
C LEU A 100 -9.61 6.87 2.20
N THR A 101 -10.31 7.98 2.39
CA THR A 101 -9.69 9.31 2.53
C THR A 101 -8.90 9.42 3.83
N GLN A 102 -9.46 8.92 4.93
CA GLN A 102 -8.79 8.89 6.23
C GLN A 102 -7.51 8.05 6.21
N LEU A 103 -7.51 6.92 5.49
CA LEU A 103 -6.30 6.12 5.30
C LEU A 103 -5.18 6.93 4.63
N GLY A 104 -5.49 7.75 3.63
CA GLY A 104 -4.54 8.66 3.00
C GLY A 104 -3.96 9.70 3.98
N VAL A 105 -4.81 10.24 4.87
CA VAL A 105 -4.37 11.20 5.91
C VAL A 105 -3.45 10.53 6.92
N ILE A 106 -3.77 9.31 7.36
CA ILE A 106 -2.94 8.52 8.29
C ILE A 106 -1.58 8.18 7.65
N LEU A 107 -1.56 7.85 6.36
CA LEU A 107 -0.29 7.59 5.66
C LEU A 107 0.60 8.83 5.58
N LEU A 108 0.01 10.01 5.34
CA LEU A 108 0.74 11.29 5.36
C LEU A 108 1.28 11.62 6.75
N GLU A 109 0.45 11.44 7.78
CA GLU A 109 0.83 11.65 9.17
C GLU A 109 2.01 10.77 9.58
N ASN A 110 1.99 9.49 9.21
CA ASN A 110 3.07 8.55 9.53
C ASN A 110 4.33 8.75 8.69
N ALA A 111 4.22 9.39 7.52
CA ALA A 111 5.37 9.69 6.66
C ALA A 111 6.10 10.97 7.09
N ALA A 112 5.41 11.90 7.75
CA ALA A 112 5.97 13.13 8.28
C ALA A 112 6.76 12.85 9.56
N ALA A 113 8.01 12.40 9.42
CA ALA A 113 8.99 12.57 10.48
C ALA A 113 9.41 14.05 10.52
N SER A 114 8.72 14.85 11.34
CA SER A 114 9.14 16.18 11.87
C SER A 114 9.52 17.30 10.87
N ASP A 115 8.84 18.45 10.95
CA ASP A 115 9.41 19.82 11.11
C ASP A 115 8.53 20.97 10.55
N ASP A 116 7.41 20.68 9.90
CA ASP A 116 6.44 21.73 9.54
C ASP A 116 5.45 21.98 10.69
N GLU A 117 5.59 23.11 11.40
CA GLU A 117 4.65 23.57 12.45
C GLU A 117 3.19 23.72 11.95
N ASP A 118 2.96 23.70 10.64
CA ASP A 118 1.66 23.87 9.97
C ASP A 118 1.03 22.56 9.42
N ASP A 119 1.61 21.38 9.66
CA ASP A 119 1.05 20.11 9.16
C ASP A 119 -0.14 19.60 10.00
N SER A 120 -1.24 20.33 9.96
CA SER A 120 -2.53 19.99 10.59
C SER A 120 -3.28 18.84 9.88
N PHE A 121 -4.25 18.25 10.56
CA PHE A 121 -5.16 17.27 9.93
C PHE A 121 -5.82 17.83 8.65
N PHE A 122 -6.25 19.09 8.66
CA PHE A 122 -6.95 19.71 7.53
C PHE A 122 -6.03 19.95 6.34
N SER A 123 -4.77 20.31 6.55
CA SER A 123 -3.79 20.47 5.45
C SER A 123 -3.49 19.12 4.79
N ARG A 124 -3.31 18.05 5.59
CA ARG A 124 -3.17 16.67 5.06
C ARG A 124 -4.41 16.23 4.29
N LEU A 125 -5.61 16.46 4.84
CA LEU A 125 -6.87 16.14 4.16
C LEU A 125 -7.00 16.88 2.82
N ALA A 126 -6.64 18.17 2.77
CA ALA A 126 -6.65 18.95 1.54
C ALA A 126 -5.67 18.40 0.49
N ARG A 127 -4.49 17.92 0.90
CA ARG A 127 -3.52 17.25 0.01
C ARG A 127 -4.09 15.95 -0.54
N VAL A 128 -4.67 15.09 0.30
CA VAL A 128 -5.33 13.85 -0.14
C VAL A 128 -6.44 14.15 -1.15
N ARG A 129 -7.32 15.11 -0.85
CA ARG A 129 -8.41 15.53 -1.76
C ARG A 129 -7.89 16.10 -3.08
N THR A 130 -6.81 16.87 -3.03
CA THR A 130 -6.14 17.39 -4.24
C THR A 130 -5.65 16.24 -5.12
N VAL A 131 -5.03 15.22 -4.54
CA VAL A 131 -4.59 14.02 -5.25
C VAL A 131 -5.77 13.24 -5.85
N GLN A 132 -6.84 13.02 -5.09
CA GLN A 132 -8.07 12.36 -5.57
C GLN A 132 -8.70 13.12 -6.76
N ASN A 133 -8.85 14.44 -6.65
CA ASN A 133 -9.42 15.28 -7.71
C ASN A 133 -8.57 15.23 -9.00
N ARG A 134 -7.24 15.23 -8.85
CA ARG A 134 -6.31 15.13 -9.98
C ARG A 134 -6.40 13.77 -10.66
N PHE A 135 -6.56 12.68 -9.89
CA PHE A 135 -6.81 11.35 -10.45
C PHE A 135 -8.09 11.36 -11.30
N THR A 136 -9.21 11.83 -10.75
CA THR A 136 -10.49 11.91 -11.47
C THR A 136 -10.36 12.69 -12.77
N ARG A 137 -9.78 13.90 -12.71
CA ARG A 137 -9.59 14.73 -13.89
C ARG A 137 -8.74 14.05 -14.96
N SER A 138 -7.65 13.41 -14.56
CA SER A 138 -6.74 12.75 -15.51
C SER A 138 -7.38 11.54 -16.19
N VAL A 139 -8.18 10.77 -15.45
CA VAL A 139 -8.98 9.68 -16.02
C VAL A 139 -10.00 10.21 -17.03
N LEU A 140 -10.62 11.37 -16.76
CA LEU A 140 -11.56 12.01 -17.70
C LEU A 140 -10.84 12.59 -18.94
N ASP A 141 -9.69 13.23 -18.75
CA ASP A 141 -8.97 13.93 -19.82
C ASP A 141 -8.26 12.95 -20.78
N VAL A 142 -7.71 11.84 -20.26
CA VAL A 142 -6.84 10.91 -21.02
C VAL A 142 -7.47 9.52 -21.19
N GLY A 143 -8.42 9.15 -20.34
CA GLY A 143 -9.06 7.83 -20.30
C GLY A 143 -8.33 6.83 -19.40
N ALA A 144 -9.10 6.07 -18.60
CA ALA A 144 -8.57 5.10 -17.62
C ALA A 144 -7.58 4.08 -18.22
N SER A 145 -7.84 3.61 -19.45
CA SER A 145 -6.98 2.64 -20.15
C SER A 145 -5.59 3.15 -20.52
N LYS A 146 -5.39 4.47 -20.52
CA LYS A 146 -4.14 5.15 -20.90
C LYS A 146 -3.53 5.90 -19.72
N PHE A 147 -4.17 5.82 -18.56
CA PHE A 147 -3.78 6.57 -17.37
C PHE A 147 -2.71 5.80 -16.60
N TYR A 148 -1.57 6.46 -16.36
CA TYR A 148 -0.45 5.89 -15.62
C TYR A 148 -0.33 6.58 -14.26
N SER A 149 -0.57 5.80 -13.20
CA SER A 149 -0.59 6.22 -11.80
C SER A 149 0.80 6.39 -11.17
N ARG A 150 1.88 6.30 -11.95
CA ARG A 150 3.29 6.36 -11.50
C ARG A 150 3.65 7.69 -10.80
N TYR A 151 2.76 8.67 -10.83
CA TYR A 151 3.01 10.05 -10.38
C TYR A 151 2.19 10.51 -9.18
N PHE A 152 1.42 9.62 -8.54
CA PHE A 152 0.69 9.98 -7.32
C PHE A 152 1.53 9.64 -6.09
N ASP A 153 2.59 10.42 -5.86
CA ASP A 153 3.28 10.44 -4.58
C ASP A 153 2.53 11.41 -3.65
N PHE A 154 2.12 10.97 -2.46
CA PHE A 154 1.59 11.87 -1.42
C PHE A 154 2.56 13.01 -1.06
N ARG A 155 3.86 12.82 -1.31
CA ARG A 155 4.94 13.78 -1.02
C ARG A 155 5.19 14.79 -2.15
N SER A 156 4.69 14.56 -3.37
CA SER A 156 4.88 15.47 -4.50
C SER A 156 3.55 15.84 -5.14
N ALA A 157 3.33 17.13 -5.35
CA ALA A 157 2.19 17.65 -6.08
C ALA A 157 2.45 17.68 -7.61
N GLU A 158 3.46 16.97 -8.11
CA GLU A 158 3.84 17.04 -9.52
C GLU A 158 3.16 15.92 -10.33
N TYR A 159 2.58 16.34 -11.44
CA TYR A 159 1.93 15.49 -12.44
C TYR A 159 3.04 14.92 -13.37
N ALA A 160 2.90 13.73 -13.95
CA ALA A 160 3.42 13.54 -15.31
C ALA A 160 2.35 13.10 -16.31
N VAL A 161 2.10 14.01 -17.26
CA VAL A 161 1.19 13.83 -18.39
C VAL A 161 2.07 13.15 -19.39
N LEU A 162 1.79 11.87 -19.65
CA LEU A 162 2.37 11.25 -20.81
C LEU A 162 1.83 11.98 -22.03
N THR A 163 2.70 12.74 -22.67
CA THR A 163 2.44 13.29 -23.98
C THR A 163 2.25 12.10 -24.94
N PRO A 164 1.25 12.09 -25.83
CA PRO A 164 0.86 10.89 -26.59
C PRO A 164 1.92 10.31 -27.56
N LYS A 165 3.13 10.88 -27.61
CA LYS A 165 4.19 10.56 -28.57
C LYS A 165 5.51 10.11 -27.95
N THR A 166 5.64 10.12 -26.62
CA THR A 166 6.86 9.69 -25.93
C THR A 166 6.64 8.31 -25.33
N THR A 167 7.58 7.42 -25.63
CA THR A 167 7.79 6.15 -24.91
C THR A 167 7.79 6.38 -23.41
N GLU A 168 7.44 5.32 -22.67
CA GLU A 168 7.35 5.29 -21.20
C GLU A 168 8.38 6.23 -20.55
N PRO A 169 7.94 7.09 -19.63
CA PRO A 169 8.78 8.15 -19.12
C PRO A 169 9.96 7.53 -18.38
N GLU A 170 11.17 7.90 -18.81
CA GLU A 170 12.39 7.56 -18.11
C GLU A 170 12.31 8.10 -16.68
N CYS A 171 12.89 7.37 -15.73
CA CYS A 171 12.89 7.73 -14.32
C CYS A 171 13.75 8.99 -14.15
N GLU A 172 13.17 10.18 -14.34
CA GLU A 172 13.97 11.42 -14.50
C GLU A 172 14.81 11.79 -13.26
N ASP A 173 14.57 11.23 -12.08
CA ASP A 173 15.27 11.66 -10.85
C ASP A 173 15.82 10.53 -9.96
N GLY A 174 15.84 9.27 -10.42
CA GLY A 174 16.24 8.16 -9.54
C GLY A 174 15.34 7.97 -8.30
N ARG A 175 14.18 8.65 -8.26
CA ARG A 175 13.14 8.46 -7.23
C ARG A 175 12.64 7.02 -7.34
N LEU A 176 12.97 6.20 -6.34
CA LEU A 176 12.52 4.82 -6.24
C LEU A 176 10.99 4.76 -6.38
N SER A 177 10.53 4.04 -7.41
CA SER A 177 9.11 3.79 -7.61
C SER A 177 8.62 2.88 -6.50
N HIS A 178 7.86 3.43 -5.55
CA HIS A 178 7.21 2.65 -4.51
C HIS A 178 5.97 1.98 -5.10
N VAL A 179 5.93 0.66 -5.02
CA VAL A 179 4.82 -0.15 -5.52
C VAL A 179 4.30 -1.06 -4.42
N ASP A 180 2.98 -1.22 -4.41
CA ASP A 180 2.30 -2.16 -3.54
C ASP A 180 2.03 -3.47 -4.29
N GLU A 181 2.10 -4.59 -3.57
CA GLU A 181 1.89 -5.90 -4.15
C GLU A 181 0.38 -6.22 -4.27
N TYR A 182 -0.05 -6.57 -5.48
CA TYR A 182 -1.46 -6.66 -5.86
C TYR A 182 -2.25 -7.73 -5.11
N GLU A 183 -1.71 -8.94 -4.92
CA GLU A 183 -2.43 -10.05 -4.30
C GLU A 183 -2.64 -9.80 -2.80
N SER A 184 -1.62 -9.31 -2.10
CA SER A 184 -1.72 -8.92 -0.69
C SER A 184 -2.77 -7.84 -0.52
N MET A 185 -2.78 -6.83 -1.39
CA MET A 185 -3.76 -5.75 -1.34
C MET A 185 -5.18 -6.28 -1.57
N THR A 186 -5.36 -7.10 -2.60
CA THR A 186 -6.65 -7.73 -2.90
C THR A 186 -7.13 -8.59 -1.74
N SER A 187 -6.24 -9.40 -1.16
CA SER A 187 -6.55 -10.20 0.02
C SER A 187 -6.91 -9.34 1.22
N ALA A 188 -6.22 -8.22 1.44
CA ALA A 188 -6.48 -7.32 2.57
C ALA A 188 -7.88 -6.71 2.45
N ILE A 189 -8.22 -6.14 1.29
CA ILE A 189 -9.54 -5.56 1.04
C ILE A 189 -10.64 -6.61 1.26
N ARG A 190 -10.53 -7.79 0.63
CA ARG A 190 -11.54 -8.85 0.75
C ARG A 190 -11.76 -9.28 2.21
N LYS A 191 -10.68 -9.47 2.96
CA LYS A 191 -10.75 -9.87 4.37
C LYS A 191 -11.35 -8.77 5.24
N SER A 192 -10.98 -7.51 5.01
CA SER A 192 -11.55 -6.37 5.73
C SER A 192 -13.06 -6.25 5.50
N PHE A 193 -13.52 -6.34 4.24
CA PHE A 193 -14.96 -6.34 3.95
C PHE A 193 -15.69 -7.53 4.54
N ARG A 194 -15.05 -8.71 4.57
CA ARG A 194 -15.64 -9.89 5.24
C ARG A 194 -15.86 -9.65 6.74
N VAL A 195 -14.89 -9.03 7.42
CA VAL A 195 -15.03 -8.68 8.84
C VAL A 195 -16.16 -7.66 9.03
N ILE A 196 -16.23 -6.61 8.20
CA ILE A 196 -17.30 -5.62 8.28
C ILE A 196 -18.67 -6.27 8.08
N GLN A 197 -18.83 -7.13 7.07
CA GLN A 197 -20.07 -7.87 6.85
C GLN A 197 -20.46 -8.71 8.05
N LEU A 198 -19.50 -9.40 8.68
CA LEU A 198 -19.76 -10.18 9.89
C LEU A 198 -20.22 -9.29 11.04
N LEU A 199 -19.54 -8.16 11.28
CA LEU A 199 -19.91 -7.22 12.34
C LEU A 199 -21.30 -6.61 12.12
N LEU A 200 -21.62 -6.23 10.89
CA LEU A 200 -22.93 -5.66 10.53
C LEU A 200 -24.04 -6.70 10.52
N SER A 201 -23.72 -8.00 10.45
CA SER A 201 -24.71 -9.09 10.53
C SER A 201 -25.07 -9.49 11.97
N ILE A 202 -24.40 -8.92 12.97
CA ILE A 202 -24.71 -9.19 14.38
C ILE A 202 -25.82 -8.24 14.83
N ASP A 203 -27.05 -8.74 14.86
CA ASP A 203 -28.21 -7.96 15.33
C ASP A 203 -28.25 -7.81 16.86
N LYS A 204 -27.68 -8.78 17.58
CA LYS A 204 -27.65 -8.82 19.05
C LYS A 204 -26.34 -9.42 19.54
N HIS A 205 -25.71 -8.74 20.50
CA HIS A 205 -24.54 -9.24 21.22
C HIS A 205 -24.93 -9.50 22.67
N HIS A 206 -24.86 -10.76 23.11
CA HIS A 206 -25.03 -11.10 24.53
C HIS A 206 -23.72 -10.85 25.27
N VAL A 207 -23.73 -9.89 26.18
CA VAL A 207 -22.67 -9.67 27.16
C VAL A 207 -23.02 -10.52 28.38
N ASN A 208 -22.12 -11.42 28.78
CA ASN A 208 -22.23 -12.21 30.01
C ASN A 208 -21.73 -11.41 31.21
#